data_AF-X1S349-F1
#
_entry.id   AF-X1S349-F1
#
_cell.length_a   1.000
_cell.length_b   1.000
_cell.length_c   1.000
_cell.angle_alpha   90.00
_cell.angle_beta   90.00
_cell.angle_gamma   90.00
#
_symmetry.space_group_name_H-M   'P 1'
#
loop_
_entity.id
_entity.type
_entity.pdbx_description
1 polymer ?
#
loop_
_entity_poly.entity_id
_entity_poly.type
_entity_poly.pdbx_seq_one_letter_code
_entity_poly.pdbx_strand_id
1 'polypeptide(L)'
;MSEINIILLDGSEIKLNKGATLHDAAVKINQKLSKEAIAGVVNGVEKDLNYVLKDNDRIEIVTFTSPEGREIYHHSSSHIMAQAVKELFPQAKLAIGPAIKDGFYYDFDLNRSFTPEDIVLIEKKMKERETDSFIMKAE
;
A
#
# COMPACT_ATOMS: atom_id res chain seq x y z
N MET A 1 27.58 10.50 11.13
CA MET A 1 26.19 10.51 10.63
C MET A 1 25.29 10.78 11.81
N SER A 2 24.23 11.59 11.67
CA SER A 2 23.29 11.81 12.78
C SER A 2 22.32 10.62 12.85
N GLU A 3 22.11 10.10 14.06
CA GLU A 3 21.12 9.06 14.34
C GLU A 3 19.81 9.70 14.82
N ILE A 4 18.71 8.98 14.63
CA ILE A 4 17.40 9.27 15.21
C ILE A 4 16.95 8.05 16.02
N ASN A 5 16.23 8.30 17.11
CA ASN A 5 15.63 7.32 17.97
C ASN A 5 14.14 7.14 17.62
N ILE A 6 13.68 5.90 17.49
CA ILE A 6 12.30 5.59 17.11
C ILE A 6 11.71 4.66 18.17
N ILE A 7 10.49 4.96 18.61
CA ILE A 7 9.81 4.26 19.69
C ILE A 7 8.79 3.30 19.08
N LEU A 8 8.87 2.02 19.43
CA LEU A 8 7.92 0.99 19.00
C LEU A 8 6.72 0.92 19.95
N LEU A 9 5.67 0.21 19.52
CA LEU A 9 4.44 0.02 20.32
C LEU A 9 4.67 -0.59 21.70
N ASP A 10 5.63 -1.51 21.82
CA ASP A 10 6.00 -2.15 23.09
C ASP A 10 6.84 -1.24 24.00
N GLY A 11 7.10 -0.01 23.57
CA GLY A 11 7.93 0.97 24.25
C GLY A 11 9.43 0.77 24.06
N SER A 12 9.85 -0.26 23.31
CA SER A 12 11.25 -0.43 22.94
C SER A 12 11.69 0.64 21.93
N GLU A 13 12.99 0.87 21.86
CA GLU A 13 13.58 1.91 21.02
C GLU A 13 14.56 1.32 20.01
N ILE A 14 14.49 1.79 18.76
CA ILE A 14 15.44 1.45 17.70
C ILE A 14 16.15 2.71 17.19
N LYS A 15 17.42 2.56 16.85
CA LYS A 15 18.21 3.62 16.22
C LYS A 15 18.26 3.44 14.71
N LEU A 16 18.05 4.54 14.01
CA LEU A 16 18.15 4.65 12.56
C LEU A 16 19.02 5.84 12.17
N ASN A 17 19.51 5.85 10.93
CA ASN A 17 20.17 7.02 10.38
C ASN A 17 19.14 8.13 10.09
N LYS A 18 19.52 9.39 10.27
CA LYS A 18 18.69 10.52 9.83
C LYS A 18 18.36 10.41 8.34
N GLY A 19 17.08 10.57 8.00
CA GLY A 19 16.56 10.37 6.66
C GLY A 19 16.00 8.96 6.41
N ALA A 20 16.09 8.06 7.38
CA ALA A 20 15.44 6.76 7.31
C ALA A 20 13.92 6.88 7.19
N THR A 21 13.36 5.94 6.45
CA THR A 21 11.93 5.81 6.18
C THR A 21 11.27 4.83 7.14
N LEU A 22 9.94 4.79 7.09
CA LEU A 22 9.14 3.80 7.81
C LEU A 22 9.40 2.37 7.31
N HIS A 23 9.71 2.19 6.01
CA HIS A 23 10.22 0.94 5.46
C HIS A 23 11.56 0.53 6.10
N ASP A 24 12.50 1.47 6.24
CA ASP A 24 13.81 1.18 6.87
C ASP A 24 13.64 0.74 8.33
N ALA A 25 12.69 1.34 9.05
CA ALA A 25 12.32 0.91 10.39
C ALA A 25 11.77 -0.53 10.38
N ALA A 26 10.87 -0.88 9.45
CA ALA A 26 10.36 -2.24 9.32
C ALA A 26 11.50 -3.26 9.03
N VAL A 27 12.44 -2.92 8.15
CA VAL A 27 13.64 -3.73 7.87
C VAL A 27 14.49 -3.92 9.12
N LYS A 28 14.71 -2.84 9.88
CA LYS A 28 15.49 -2.85 11.11
C LYS A 28 14.89 -3.73 12.20
N ILE A 29 13.56 -3.75 12.30
CA ILE A 29 12.82 -4.60 13.25
C ILE A 29 12.95 -6.06 12.84
N ASN A 30 12.55 -6.39 11.60
CA ASN A 30 12.62 -7.76 11.08
C ASN A 30 12.46 -7.77 9.55
N GLN A 31 13.36 -8.44 8.84
CA GLN A 31 13.31 -8.59 7.38
C GLN A 31 12.01 -9.23 6.84
N LYS A 32 11.34 -10.08 7.63
CA LYS A 32 10.03 -10.63 7.30
C LYS A 32 8.95 -9.56 7.43
N LEU A 33 8.99 -8.76 8.50
CA LEU A 33 8.04 -7.68 8.74
C LEU A 33 8.09 -6.64 7.62
N SER A 34 9.28 -6.30 7.11
CA SER A 34 9.39 -5.34 6.00
C SER A 34 8.72 -5.83 4.70
N LYS A 35 8.63 -7.15 4.49
CA LYS A 35 7.92 -7.74 3.34
C LYS A 35 6.41 -7.79 3.53
N GLU A 36 5.96 -7.80 4.78
CA GLU A 36 4.53 -7.85 5.15
C GLU A 36 3.96 -6.45 5.46
N ALA A 37 4.84 -5.44 5.55
CA ALA A 37 4.47 -4.07 5.83
C ALA A 37 3.68 -3.48 4.67
N ILE A 38 2.56 -2.82 5.01
CA ILE A 38 1.66 -2.16 4.06
C ILE A 38 1.71 -0.65 4.25
N ALA A 39 1.72 -0.21 5.50
CA ALA A 39 1.79 1.19 5.91
C ALA A 39 2.38 1.27 7.32
N GLY A 40 2.37 2.45 7.92
CA GLY A 40 2.60 2.60 9.35
C GLY A 40 1.76 3.68 9.98
N VAL A 41 1.60 3.60 11.29
CA VAL A 41 1.02 4.68 12.10
C VAL A 41 2.17 5.40 12.79
N VAL A 42 2.32 6.70 12.52
CA VAL A 42 3.33 7.56 13.15
C VAL A 42 2.64 8.58 14.04
N ASN A 43 2.89 8.51 15.35
CA ASN A 43 2.28 9.38 16.35
C ASN A 43 0.73 9.43 16.24
N GLY A 44 0.11 8.28 15.98
CA GLY A 44 -1.34 8.14 15.84
C GLY A 44 -1.91 8.52 14.46
N VAL A 45 -1.06 8.80 13.47
CA VAL A 45 -1.49 9.17 12.12
C VAL A 45 -0.93 8.18 11.09
N GLU A 46 -1.78 7.66 10.21
CA GLU A 46 -1.37 6.78 9.11
C GLU A 46 -0.41 7.47 8.14
N LYS A 47 0.62 6.73 7.72
CA LYS A 47 1.69 7.16 6.82
C LYS A 47 2.10 6.02 5.89
N ASP A 48 2.50 6.40 4.68
CA ASP A 48 3.12 5.52 3.71
C ASP A 48 4.49 5.02 4.19
N LEU A 49 4.93 3.87 3.67
CA LEU A 49 6.23 3.29 4.02
C LEU A 49 7.42 4.20 3.66
N ASN A 50 7.28 5.09 2.68
CA ASN A 50 8.30 6.07 2.29
C ASN A 50 8.34 7.31 3.20
N TYR A 51 7.47 7.40 4.20
CA TYR A 51 7.49 8.53 5.14
C TYR A 51 8.85 8.59 5.85
N VAL A 52 9.50 9.76 5.78
CA VAL A 52 10.78 10.02 6.44
C VAL A 52 10.53 10.27 7.93
N LEU A 53 11.08 9.39 8.76
CA LEU A 53 10.92 9.43 10.21
C LEU A 53 11.70 10.57 10.84
N LYS A 54 11.15 11.08 11.94
CA LYS A 54 11.76 12.11 12.79
C LYS A 54 12.19 11.49 14.12
N ASP A 55 13.10 12.17 14.78
CA ASP A 55 13.59 11.77 16.10
C ASP A 55 12.44 11.72 17.12
N ASN A 56 12.37 10.62 17.86
CA ASN A 56 11.33 10.27 18.82
C ASN A 56 9.93 10.03 18.23
N ASP A 57 9.82 9.77 16.92
CA ASP A 57 8.57 9.27 16.35
C ASP A 57 8.18 7.93 16.99
N ARG A 58 6.91 7.82 17.38
CA ARG A 58 6.29 6.56 17.80
C ARG A 58 5.68 5.88 16.60
N ILE A 59 6.07 4.63 16.33
CA ILE A 59 5.62 3.91 15.15
C ILE A 59 4.93 2.58 15.47
N GLU A 60 3.98 2.24 14.61
CA GLU A 60 3.41 0.91 14.46
C GLU A 60 3.50 0.52 12.98
N ILE A 61 3.94 -0.70 12.69
CA ILE A 61 3.92 -1.23 11.32
C ILE A 61 2.57 -1.89 11.09
N VAL A 62 1.86 -1.40 10.08
CA VAL A 62 0.57 -1.95 9.67
C VAL A 62 0.82 -3.07 8.66
N THR A 63 0.19 -4.22 8.89
CA THR A 63 0.29 -5.42 8.03
C THR A 63 -1.12 -5.90 7.66
N PHE A 64 -1.23 -6.86 6.75
CA PHE A 64 -2.52 -7.40 6.30
C PHE A 64 -3.35 -8.06 7.43
N THR A 65 -2.74 -8.33 8.59
CA THR A 65 -3.46 -8.94 9.71
C THR A 65 -4.39 -7.96 10.42
N SER A 66 -4.12 -6.65 10.36
CA SER A 66 -5.00 -5.63 10.97
C SER A 66 -6.17 -5.25 10.05
N PRO A 67 -7.32 -4.82 10.61
CA PRO A 67 -8.43 -4.29 9.83
C PRO A 67 -8.03 -3.15 8.88
N GLU A 68 -7.24 -2.21 9.37
CA GLU A 68 -6.77 -1.03 8.64
C GLU A 68 -5.82 -1.46 7.50
N GLY A 69 -4.94 -2.43 7.77
CA GLY A 69 -4.06 -2.98 6.75
C GLY A 69 -4.81 -3.69 5.62
N ARG A 70 -5.89 -4.41 5.93
CA ARG A 70 -6.76 -4.99 4.89
C ARG A 70 -7.45 -3.93 4.06
N GLU A 71 -7.96 -2.88 4.70
CA GLU A 71 -8.62 -1.77 4.00
C GLU A 71 -7.65 -1.06 3.04
N ILE A 72 -6.46 -0.69 3.52
CA ILE A 72 -5.41 -0.06 2.70
C ILE A 72 -4.98 -0.98 1.55
N TYR A 73 -4.80 -2.27 1.82
CA TYR A 73 -4.44 -3.26 0.80
C TYR A 73 -5.50 -3.39 -0.28
N HIS A 74 -6.77 -3.53 0.10
CA HIS A 74 -7.88 -3.66 -0.84
C HIS A 74 -8.08 -2.38 -1.66
N HIS A 75 -7.95 -1.21 -1.02
CA HIS A 75 -8.04 0.08 -1.69
C HIS A 75 -6.95 0.22 -2.76
N SER A 76 -5.70 -0.04 -2.38
CA SER A 76 -4.56 0.03 -3.30
C SER A 76 -4.69 -0.98 -4.44
N SER A 77 -5.13 -2.20 -4.13
CA SER A 77 -5.36 -3.25 -5.12
C SER A 77 -6.46 -2.88 -6.12
N SER A 78 -7.49 -2.14 -5.69
CA SER A 78 -8.54 -1.62 -6.58
C SER A 78 -7.99 -0.64 -7.62
N HIS A 79 -7.04 0.22 -7.23
CA HIS A 79 -6.38 1.14 -8.14
C HIS A 79 -5.47 0.42 -9.14
N ILE A 80 -4.74 -0.61 -8.69
CA ILE A 80 -3.92 -1.45 -9.57
C ILE A 80 -4.81 -2.13 -10.63
N MET A 81 -5.99 -2.63 -10.23
CA MET A 81 -6.97 -3.20 -11.16
C MET A 81 -7.49 -2.15 -12.16
N ALA A 82 -7.87 -0.96 -11.69
CA ALA A 82 -8.37 0.11 -12.54
C ALA A 82 -7.34 0.52 -13.60
N GLN A 83 -6.07 0.63 -13.22
CA GLN A 83 -4.99 0.94 -14.15
C GLN A 83 -4.77 -0.19 -15.16
N ALA A 84 -4.71 -1.45 -14.70
CA ALA A 84 -4.58 -2.61 -15.59
C ALA A 84 -5.70 -2.65 -16.63
N VAL A 85 -6.94 -2.39 -16.20
CA VAL A 85 -8.09 -2.29 -17.10
C VAL A 85 -7.96 -1.13 -18.07
N LYS A 86 -7.54 0.07 -17.63
CA LYS A 86 -7.35 1.22 -18.52
C LYS A 86 -6.29 1.01 -19.58
N GLU A 87 -5.30 0.17 -19.33
CA GLU A 87 -4.27 -0.15 -20.32
C GLU A 87 -4.71 -1.21 -21.32
N LEU A 88 -5.37 -2.26 -20.84
CA LEU A 88 -5.89 -3.32 -21.70
C LEU A 88 -7.13 -2.88 -22.50
N PHE A 89 -7.94 -2.01 -21.90
CA PHE A 89 -9.21 -1.52 -22.43
C PHE A 89 -9.27 0.03 -22.31
N PRO A 90 -8.53 0.77 -23.16
CA PRO A 90 -8.43 2.23 -23.06
C PRO A 90 -9.77 2.98 -23.07
N GLN A 91 -10.79 2.41 -23.73
CA GLN A 91 -12.15 2.93 -23.79
C GLN A 91 -12.97 2.74 -22.51
N ALA A 92 -12.52 1.91 -21.56
CA ALA A 92 -13.21 1.72 -20.29
C ALA A 92 -13.26 3.03 -19.50
N LYS A 93 -14.43 3.38 -18.97
CA LYS A 93 -14.56 4.49 -18.02
C LYS A 93 -14.62 3.95 -16.60
N LEU A 94 -13.89 4.58 -15.70
CA LEU A 94 -13.86 4.27 -14.28
C LEU A 94 -15.04 4.96 -13.59
N ALA A 95 -15.77 4.23 -12.75
CA ALA A 95 -16.81 4.79 -11.91
C ALA A 95 -16.37 4.80 -10.43
N ILE A 96 -16.66 3.74 -9.68
CA ILE A 96 -16.36 3.61 -8.26
C ILE A 96 -15.60 2.32 -7.98
N GLY A 97 -14.62 2.40 -7.07
CA GLY A 97 -13.80 1.26 -6.66
C GLY A 97 -13.53 1.22 -5.17
N PRO A 98 -14.52 0.86 -4.34
CA PRO A 98 -14.32 0.84 -2.89
C PRO A 98 -13.61 -0.45 -2.43
N ALA A 99 -12.83 -0.31 -1.36
CA ALA A 99 -12.47 -1.45 -0.53
C ALA A 99 -13.71 -1.94 0.22
N ILE A 100 -13.84 -3.26 0.36
CA ILE A 100 -14.86 -3.92 1.17
C ILE A 100 -14.18 -4.86 2.16
N LYS A 101 -14.97 -5.41 3.09
CA LYS A 101 -14.45 -6.23 4.20
C LYS A 101 -13.51 -7.36 3.75
N ASP A 102 -13.92 -8.09 2.72
CA ASP A 102 -13.23 -9.31 2.27
C ASP A 102 -12.65 -9.16 0.85
N GLY A 103 -12.47 -7.92 0.36
CA GLY A 103 -11.88 -7.66 -0.95
C GLY A 103 -12.10 -6.23 -1.43
N PHE A 104 -12.21 -6.07 -2.74
CA PHE A 104 -12.58 -4.81 -3.39
C PHE A 104 -13.33 -5.14 -4.68
N TYR A 105 -14.04 -4.15 -5.22
CA TYR A 105 -14.57 -4.21 -6.58
C TYR A 105 -14.30 -2.89 -7.28
N TYR A 106 -14.52 -2.87 -8.59
CA TYR A 106 -14.46 -1.66 -9.39
C TYR A 106 -15.51 -1.72 -10.50
N ASP A 107 -16.30 -0.66 -10.63
CA ASP A 107 -17.29 -0.51 -11.68
C ASP A 107 -16.67 0.11 -12.94
N PHE A 108 -16.84 -0.57 -14.08
CA PHE A 108 -16.35 -0.13 -15.38
C PHE A 108 -17.50 0.01 -16.38
N ASP A 109 -17.54 1.15 -17.08
CA ASP A 109 -18.41 1.34 -18.25
C ASP A 109 -17.64 0.97 -19.52
N LEU A 110 -18.14 -0.05 -20.21
CA LEU A 110 -17.58 -0.65 -21.41
C LEU A 110 -18.72 -1.07 -22.35
N ASN A 111 -18.47 -0.98 -23.66
CA ASN A 111 -19.45 -1.37 -24.69
C ASN A 111 -19.79 -2.88 -24.70
N ARG A 112 -19.10 -3.68 -23.90
CA ARG A 112 -19.34 -5.11 -23.68
C ARG A 112 -18.94 -5.48 -22.26
N SER A 113 -19.49 -6.58 -21.74
CA SER A 113 -19.02 -7.19 -20.49
C SER A 113 -17.62 -7.81 -20.66
N PHE A 114 -16.88 -7.91 -19.56
CA PHE A 114 -15.67 -8.72 -19.51
C PHE A 114 -15.98 -10.19 -19.67
N THR A 115 -15.16 -10.90 -20.44
CA THR A 115 -15.17 -12.36 -20.53
C THR A 115 -14.21 -12.95 -19.50
N PRO A 116 -14.30 -14.26 -19.19
CA PRO A 116 -13.31 -14.92 -18.32
C PRO A 116 -11.86 -14.74 -18.78
N GLU A 117 -11.62 -14.69 -20.10
CA GLU A 117 -10.30 -14.45 -20.67
C GLU A 117 -9.79 -13.04 -20.39
N ASP A 118 -10.68 -12.03 -20.43
CA ASP A 118 -10.31 -10.66 -20.04
C ASP A 118 -9.87 -10.61 -18.58
N ILE A 119 -10.56 -11.32 -17.68
CA ILE A 119 -10.20 -11.37 -16.26
C ILE A 119 -8.78 -11.94 -16.08
N VAL A 120 -8.44 -13.03 -16.77
CA VAL A 120 -7.09 -13.60 -16.74
C VAL A 120 -6.04 -12.60 -17.25
N LEU A 121 -6.35 -11.83 -18.29
CA LEU A 121 -5.46 -10.79 -18.81
C LEU A 121 -5.29 -9.64 -17.81
N ILE A 122 -6.37 -9.20 -17.16
CA ILE A 122 -6.35 -8.15 -16.13
C ILE A 122 -5.51 -8.60 -14.94
N GLU A 123 -5.73 -9.80 -14.40
CA GLU A 123 -4.94 -10.33 -13.29
C GLU A 123 -3.45 -10.42 -13.61
N LYS A 124 -3.12 -10.88 -14.82
CA LYS A 124 -1.72 -10.90 -15.28
C LYS A 124 -1.15 -9.49 -15.33
N LYS A 125 -1.91 -8.52 -15.85
CA LYS A 125 -1.49 -7.13 -15.97
C LYS A 125 -1.33 -6.45 -14.61
N MET A 126 -2.17 -6.77 -13.64
CA MET A 126 -2.03 -6.31 -12.25
C MET A 126 -0.71 -6.79 -11.63
N LYS A 127 -0.36 -8.07 -11.82
CA LYS A 127 0.91 -8.63 -11.33
C LYS A 127 2.13 -8.00 -11.98
N GLU A 128 2.06 -7.63 -13.25
CA GLU A 128 3.14 -6.88 -13.91
C GLU A 128 3.38 -5.49 -13.26
N ARG A 129 2.37 -4.91 -12.60
CA ARG A 129 2.44 -3.57 -11.99
C ARG A 129 2.86 -3.55 -10.52
N GLU A 130 3.02 -4.70 -9.86
CA GLU A 130 3.55 -4.77 -8.49
C GLU A 130 4.94 -4.12 -8.34
N THR A 131 5.67 -3.88 -9.44
CA THR A 131 7.01 -3.29 -9.46
C THR A 131 7.09 -1.78 -9.65
N ASP A 132 5.99 -1.09 -10.03
CA ASP A 132 6.01 0.37 -10.23
C ASP A 132 5.52 1.07 -8.95
N SER A 133 6.37 1.91 -8.37
CA SER A 133 6.08 2.65 -7.12
C SER A 133 4.89 3.60 -7.30
N PHE A 134 3.85 3.40 -6.51
CA PHE A 134 2.67 4.25 -6.46
C PHE A 134 2.96 5.53 -5.64
N ILE A 135 2.64 6.70 -6.19
CA ILE A 135 2.50 7.94 -5.42
C ILE A 135 1.05 8.39 -5.58
N MET A 136 0.24 8.18 -4.55
CA MET A 136 -1.11 8.76 -4.49
C MET A 136 -0.96 10.27 -4.38
N LYS A 137 -1.28 11.00 -5.45
CA LYS A 137 -1.52 12.44 -5.36
C LYS A 137 -3.02 12.62 -5.15
N ALA A 138 -3.41 12.92 -3.91
CA ALA A 138 -4.69 13.56 -3.67
C ALA A 138 -4.54 15.02 -4.12
N GLU A 139 -5.36 15.45 -5.07
CA GLU A 139 -5.58 16.88 -5.36
C GLU A 139 -6.51 17.50 -4.31
#